data_AF-A0AA94XVI0-F1
#
_entry.id   AF-A0AA94XVI0-F1
#
_cell.length_a   1.000
_cell.length_b   1.000
_cell.length_c   1.000
_cell.angle_alpha   90.00
_cell.angle_beta   90.00
_cell.angle_gamma   90.00
#
_symmetry.space_group_name_H-M   'P 1'
#
loop_
_entity.id
_entity.type
_entity.pdbx_description
1 polymer ?
#
loop_
_entity_poly.entity_id
_entity_poly.type
_entity_poly.pdbx_seq_one_letter_code
_entity_poly.pdbx_strand_id
1 'polypeptide(L)'
;MANPVVEKTLAFAEFDTTLMSAAKDSPWLSNGAVTEEFNPSYSVLERLLSIPVRNKAVTRSGRFAQGVDAWLAHELRRAGFDADLVWPRPEAPRVLSSDILDLLRRLPERLADEVHESIMAGKAGSTDARILGRAYMKQTDVVMTHWSTGPELLLSTKAMTSSFGKNLANRYEEAYGDAANLRARYPLAAVGFFFVQRATILESEPAAFRRTVDMIRKLRDFGDGFGYTATGLLLVDWDDDSDNPEVRCVHPPVPQDIATAQFLNAMVDTVLKVTPIDLHEAARARRAGEVAPLPGHEWVDEQQDALF
;
A
#
# COMPACT_ATOMS: atom_id res chain seq x y z
N MET A 1 21.31 15.77 15.86
CA MET A 1 20.79 15.12 14.63
C MET A 1 19.63 14.25 15.07
N ALA A 2 18.44 14.38 14.47
CA ALA A 2 17.32 13.52 14.82
C ALA A 2 17.62 12.07 14.40
N ASN A 3 17.10 11.09 15.14
CA ASN A 3 17.23 9.68 14.79
C ASN A 3 16.49 9.45 13.44
N PRO A 4 17.11 8.81 12.42
CA PRO A 4 16.46 8.59 11.13
C PRO A 4 15.10 7.88 11.21
N VAL A 5 14.91 7.04 12.24
CA VAL A 5 13.62 6.40 12.55
C VAL A 5 12.57 7.46 12.90
N VAL A 6 12.95 8.43 13.73
CA VAL A 6 12.07 9.53 14.18
C VAL A 6 11.70 10.45 13.00
N GLU A 7 12.66 10.82 12.14
CA GLU A 7 12.37 11.67 10.97
C GLU A 7 11.34 11.06 10.02
N LYS A 8 11.41 9.74 9.80
CA LYS A 8 10.48 9.06 8.90
C LYS A 8 9.13 8.71 9.55
N THR A 9 9.10 8.45 10.85
CA THR A 9 7.84 8.42 11.62
C THR A 9 7.11 9.75 11.51
N LEU A 10 7.84 10.88 11.61
CA LEU A 10 7.28 12.23 11.41
C LEU A 10 6.83 12.47 9.97
N ALA A 11 7.51 11.90 8.97
CA ALA A 11 7.10 12.01 7.57
C ALA A 11 5.76 11.31 7.30
N PHE A 12 5.51 10.13 7.86
CA PHE A 12 4.18 9.50 7.75
C PHE A 12 3.10 10.18 8.58
N ALA A 13 3.47 10.80 9.71
CA ALA A 13 2.53 11.46 10.61
C ALA A 13 1.74 12.59 9.94
N GLU A 14 2.27 13.21 8.88
CA GLU A 14 1.55 14.25 8.13
C GLU A 14 0.26 13.72 7.47
N PHE A 15 0.19 12.42 7.20
CA PHE A 15 -0.95 11.79 6.54
C PHE A 15 -2.05 11.38 7.53
N ASP A 16 -1.75 11.31 8.83
CA ASP A 16 -2.62 10.67 9.84
C ASP A 16 -3.98 11.33 9.94
N THR A 17 -4.03 12.66 9.97
CA THR A 17 -5.33 13.37 10.04
C THR A 17 -6.22 13.06 8.83
N THR A 18 -5.62 12.91 7.63
CA THR A 18 -6.36 12.57 6.41
C THR A 18 -6.83 11.12 6.43
N LEU A 19 -5.98 10.20 6.88
CA LEU A 19 -6.29 8.77 6.95
C LEU A 19 -7.32 8.45 8.04
N MET A 20 -7.23 9.08 9.21
CA MET A 20 -8.18 8.90 10.32
C MET A 20 -9.59 9.38 9.95
N SER A 21 -9.70 10.43 9.13
CA SER A 21 -10.97 10.98 8.64
C SER A 21 -11.47 10.35 7.35
N ALA A 22 -10.71 9.44 6.73
CA ALA A 22 -11.11 8.77 5.50
C ALA A 22 -12.22 7.74 5.75
N ALA A 23 -13.08 7.56 4.75
CA ALA A 23 -14.15 6.56 4.81
C ALA A 23 -13.57 5.14 4.91
N LYS A 24 -14.22 4.31 5.73
CA LYS A 24 -13.86 2.92 6.01
C LYS A 24 -14.84 1.92 5.37
N ASP A 25 -15.67 2.44 4.48
CA ASP A 25 -16.69 1.72 3.74
C ASP A 25 -16.09 0.67 2.79
N SER A 26 -16.92 -0.27 2.37
CA SER A 26 -16.52 -1.29 1.40
C SER A 26 -16.17 -0.62 0.06
N PRO A 27 -15.03 -0.97 -0.58
CA PRO A 27 -14.66 -0.45 -1.88
C PRO A 27 -15.37 -1.20 -3.03
N TRP A 28 -16.17 -2.23 -2.76
CA TRP A 28 -16.75 -3.09 -3.80
C TRP A 28 -18.08 -2.55 -4.29
N LEU A 29 -18.22 -2.31 -5.60
CA LEU A 29 -19.47 -1.88 -6.23
C LEU A 29 -20.34 -3.07 -6.60
N SER A 30 -21.56 -3.13 -6.06
CA SER A 30 -22.53 -4.16 -6.46
C SER A 30 -23.28 -3.75 -7.72
N ASN A 31 -22.91 -4.30 -8.88
CA ASN A 31 -23.63 -4.12 -10.15
C ASN A 31 -24.43 -5.39 -10.50
N GLY A 32 -25.62 -5.56 -9.91
CA GLY A 32 -26.53 -6.66 -10.28
C GLY A 32 -25.93 -8.06 -10.03
N ALA A 33 -26.00 -8.96 -11.03
CA ALA A 33 -25.69 -10.38 -10.91
C ALA A 33 -24.17 -10.73 -10.88
N VAL A 34 -23.39 -9.95 -10.14
CA VAL A 34 -21.98 -10.17 -9.76
C VAL A 34 -20.95 -9.92 -10.86
N THR A 35 -20.55 -8.66 -10.97
CA THR A 35 -19.13 -8.29 -11.06
C THR A 35 -18.89 -7.16 -10.08
N GLU A 36 -18.23 -7.44 -8.95
CA GLU A 36 -17.89 -6.41 -7.97
C GLU A 36 -16.58 -5.73 -8.37
N GLU A 37 -16.70 -4.58 -9.01
CA GLU A 37 -15.55 -3.76 -9.38
C GLU A 37 -15.03 -3.01 -8.15
N PHE A 38 -13.71 -3.00 -7.98
CA PHE A 38 -13.08 -2.21 -6.93
C PHE A 38 -13.24 -0.71 -7.25
N ASN A 39 -13.77 0.07 -6.31
CA ASN A 39 -13.93 1.52 -6.35
C ASN A 39 -12.92 2.19 -5.41
N PRO A 40 -11.76 2.59 -5.94
CA PRO A 40 -10.70 3.17 -5.12
C PRO A 40 -11.10 4.56 -4.61
N SER A 41 -10.71 4.91 -3.38
CA SER A 41 -11.00 6.23 -2.82
C SER A 41 -10.05 7.30 -3.38
N TYR A 42 -10.21 7.65 -4.65
CA TYR A 42 -9.35 8.65 -5.32
C TYR A 42 -9.34 9.99 -4.58
N SER A 43 -10.45 10.39 -3.95
CA SER A 43 -10.51 11.63 -3.14
C SER A 43 -9.63 11.58 -1.88
N VAL A 44 -9.35 10.40 -1.34
CA VAL A 44 -8.38 10.24 -0.24
C VAL A 44 -6.97 10.38 -0.80
N LEU A 45 -6.66 9.71 -1.92
CA LEU A 45 -5.36 9.82 -2.59
C LEU A 45 -5.03 11.27 -2.98
N GLU A 46 -5.97 11.98 -3.61
CA GLU A 46 -5.83 13.39 -3.99
C GLU A 46 -5.47 14.27 -2.79
N ARG A 47 -6.17 14.09 -1.65
CA ARG A 47 -5.86 14.82 -0.41
C ARG A 47 -4.47 14.47 0.12
N LEU A 48 -4.11 13.19 0.15
CA LEU A 48 -2.80 12.72 0.63
C LEU A 48 -1.65 13.28 -0.22
N LEU A 49 -1.77 13.23 -1.55
CA LEU A 49 -0.73 13.72 -2.46
C LEU A 49 -0.64 15.25 -2.51
N SER A 50 -1.74 15.95 -2.20
CA SER A 50 -1.73 17.42 -2.10
C SER A 50 -0.85 17.94 -0.97
N ILE A 51 -0.69 17.19 0.13
CA ILE A 51 0.12 17.60 1.29
C ILE A 51 1.60 17.83 0.90
N PRO A 52 2.33 16.85 0.33
CA PRO A 52 3.72 17.07 -0.07
C PRO A 52 3.86 18.07 -1.22
N VAL A 53 2.88 18.19 -2.12
CA VAL A 53 2.90 19.17 -3.21
C VAL A 53 2.80 20.60 -2.66
N ARG A 54 1.86 20.89 -1.74
CA ARG A 54 1.73 22.19 -1.07
C ARG A 54 2.97 22.57 -0.27
N ASN A 55 3.57 21.58 0.40
CA ASN A 55 4.80 21.78 1.17
C ASN A 55 6.05 21.96 0.30
N LYS A 56 5.91 22.01 -1.04
CA LYS A 56 7.00 22.04 -2.01
C LYS A 56 8.06 20.99 -1.70
N ALA A 57 7.62 19.83 -1.20
CA ALA A 57 8.51 18.75 -0.84
C ALA A 57 9.29 18.39 -2.11
N VAL A 58 10.60 18.59 -2.08
CA VAL A 58 11.46 18.28 -3.22
C VAL A 58 11.16 16.85 -3.64
N THR A 59 11.00 16.56 -4.94
CA THR A 59 10.69 15.22 -5.47
C THR A 59 11.63 14.11 -4.92
N ARG A 60 12.80 14.50 -4.40
CA ARG A 60 13.80 13.62 -3.74
C ARG A 60 13.46 13.23 -2.30
N SER A 61 12.45 13.83 -1.67
CA SER A 61 12.08 13.59 -0.26
C SER A 61 11.37 12.25 -0.02
N GLY A 62 10.90 11.58 -1.07
CA GLY A 62 10.14 10.32 -0.97
C GLY A 62 8.70 10.47 -0.45
N ARG A 63 8.33 11.63 0.13
CA ARG A 63 7.01 11.89 0.74
C ARG A 63 5.84 11.68 -0.21
N PHE A 64 6.01 12.06 -1.48
CA PHE A 64 4.99 11.81 -2.50
C PHE A 64 4.70 10.31 -2.69
N ALA A 65 5.74 9.47 -2.70
CA ALA A 65 5.57 8.02 -2.79
C ALA A 65 4.95 7.46 -1.49
N GLN A 66 5.36 7.96 -0.32
CA GLN A 66 4.77 7.56 0.96
C GLN A 66 3.26 7.84 1.06
N GLY A 67 2.78 8.94 0.44
CA GLY A 67 1.35 9.20 0.32
C GLY A 67 0.61 8.16 -0.51
N VAL A 68 1.25 7.63 -1.57
CA VAL A 68 0.72 6.50 -2.36
C VAL A 68 0.73 5.22 -1.53
N ASP A 69 1.80 4.93 -0.80
CA ASP A 69 1.94 3.75 0.04
C ASP A 69 0.86 3.72 1.14
N ALA A 70 0.66 4.85 1.82
CA ALA A 70 -0.37 5.03 2.83
C ALA A 70 -1.78 4.83 2.28
N TRP A 71 -2.04 5.35 1.07
CA TRP A 71 -3.31 5.19 0.39
C TRP A 71 -3.57 3.73 -0.02
N LEU A 72 -2.59 3.05 -0.62
CA LEU A 72 -2.71 1.64 -0.99
C LEU A 72 -2.96 0.75 0.24
N ALA A 73 -2.24 0.99 1.35
CA ALA A 73 -2.49 0.30 2.62
C ALA A 73 -3.90 0.59 3.16
N HIS A 74 -4.41 1.82 3.00
CA HIS A 74 -5.77 2.17 3.33
C HIS A 74 -6.81 1.44 2.46
N GLU A 75 -6.60 1.33 1.15
CA GLU A 75 -7.50 0.57 0.26
C GLU A 75 -7.55 -0.92 0.60
N LEU A 76 -6.43 -1.53 0.98
CA LEU A 76 -6.40 -2.93 1.44
C LEU A 76 -7.23 -3.10 2.73
N ARG A 77 -7.15 -2.14 3.66
CA ARG A 77 -8.01 -2.14 4.85
C ARG A 77 -9.47 -1.96 4.48
N ARG A 78 -9.80 -1.00 3.59
CA ARG A 78 -11.17 -0.84 3.06
C ARG A 78 -11.67 -2.15 2.44
N ALA A 79 -10.81 -2.91 1.76
CA ALA A 79 -11.16 -4.21 1.20
C ALA A 79 -11.51 -5.26 2.28
N GLY A 80 -11.15 -5.03 3.55
CA GLY A 80 -11.48 -5.86 4.70
C GLY A 80 -10.29 -6.60 5.31
N PHE A 81 -9.06 -6.33 4.88
CA PHE A 81 -7.86 -6.87 5.52
C PHE A 81 -7.58 -6.19 6.86
N ASP A 82 -7.01 -6.95 7.79
CA ASP A 82 -6.73 -6.49 9.14
C ASP A 82 -5.73 -5.33 9.17
N ALA A 83 -6.05 -4.31 9.98
CA ALA A 83 -5.28 -3.08 10.05
C ALA A 83 -3.83 -3.27 10.54
N ASP A 84 -3.57 -4.30 11.35
CA ASP A 84 -2.26 -4.61 11.91
C ASP A 84 -1.45 -5.58 11.05
N LEU A 85 -2.10 -6.35 10.18
CA LEU A 85 -1.44 -7.19 9.19
C LEU A 85 -0.93 -6.37 8.00
N VAL A 86 -1.64 -5.30 7.64
CA VAL A 86 -1.26 -4.43 6.51
C VAL A 86 -0.33 -3.31 6.97
N TRP A 87 0.84 -3.23 6.37
CA TRP A 87 1.86 -2.19 6.59
C TRP A 87 2.01 -1.30 5.36
N PRO A 88 2.25 0.02 5.51
CA PRO A 88 2.39 0.75 6.77
C PRO A 88 1.07 0.88 7.54
N ARG A 89 1.10 0.66 8.87
CA ARG A 89 -0.06 0.77 9.78
C ARG A 89 -0.67 2.19 9.83
N PRO A 90 -1.97 2.34 10.16
CA PRO A 90 -2.63 3.65 10.26
C PRO A 90 -2.04 4.56 11.33
N GLU A 91 -1.36 3.97 12.31
CA GLU A 91 -0.73 4.65 13.44
C GLU A 91 0.68 4.10 13.65
N ALA A 92 1.54 4.86 14.33
CA ALA A 92 2.84 4.38 14.72
C ALA A 92 2.72 3.24 15.76
N PRO A 93 3.64 2.26 15.76
CA PRO A 93 4.67 2.01 14.76
C PRO A 93 4.08 1.50 13.43
N ARG A 94 4.63 2.00 12.30
CA ARG A 94 4.11 1.71 10.95
C ARG A 94 4.40 0.29 10.49
N VAL A 95 5.49 -0.32 10.97
CA VAL A 95 5.87 -1.70 10.66
C VAL A 95 6.16 -2.39 11.98
N LEU A 96 5.24 -3.26 12.40
CA LEU A 96 5.36 -4.05 13.61
C LEU A 96 4.51 -5.33 13.45
N SER A 97 5.03 -6.47 13.92
CA SER A 97 4.27 -7.74 13.91
C SER A 97 2.97 -7.60 14.69
N SER A 98 1.89 -8.16 14.17
CA SER A 98 0.62 -8.29 14.90
C SER A 98 0.79 -9.05 16.21
N ASP A 99 1.67 -10.06 16.26
CA ASP A 99 1.94 -10.81 17.50
C ASP A 99 2.44 -9.91 18.65
N ILE A 100 3.21 -8.87 18.32
CA ILE A 100 3.70 -7.91 19.32
C ILE A 100 2.56 -6.99 19.77
N LEU A 101 1.70 -6.59 18.84
CA LEU A 101 0.52 -5.78 19.15
C LEU A 101 -0.48 -6.57 20.02
N ASP A 102 -0.68 -7.85 19.73
CA ASP A 102 -1.51 -8.74 20.53
C ASP A 102 -0.92 -9.00 21.91
N LEU A 103 0.40 -9.12 22.01
CA LEU A 103 1.08 -9.16 23.30
C LEU A 103 0.81 -7.88 24.08
N LEU A 104 1.04 -6.70 23.50
CA LEU A 104 0.82 -5.40 24.16
C LEU A 104 -0.59 -5.28 24.73
N ARG A 105 -1.62 -5.72 23.99
CA ARG A 105 -3.03 -5.68 24.42
C ARG A 105 -3.33 -6.57 25.63
N ARG A 106 -2.55 -7.64 25.81
CA ARG A 106 -2.74 -8.63 26.89
C ARG A 106 -1.86 -8.36 28.10
N LEU A 107 -0.90 -7.44 28.00
CA LEU A 107 -0.06 -7.06 29.13
C LEU A 107 -0.83 -6.15 30.10
N PRO A 108 -0.52 -6.17 31.41
CA PRO A 108 -1.00 -5.17 32.34
C PRO A 108 -0.64 -3.77 31.86
N GLU A 109 -1.54 -2.79 32.03
CA GLU A 109 -1.44 -1.42 31.51
C GLU A 109 -0.03 -0.81 31.67
N ARG A 110 0.51 -0.81 32.90
CA ARG A 110 1.87 -0.28 33.16
C ARG A 110 2.96 -0.94 32.32
N LEU A 111 2.88 -2.25 32.14
CA LEU A 111 3.87 -2.99 31.36
C LEU A 111 3.65 -2.81 29.85
N ALA A 112 2.40 -2.72 29.41
CA ALA A 112 2.07 -2.38 28.02
C ALA A 112 2.65 -1.00 27.64
N ASP A 113 2.50 0.00 28.52
CA ASP A 113 3.05 1.34 28.33
C ASP A 113 4.59 1.34 28.26
N GLU A 114 5.26 0.63 29.18
CA GLU A 114 6.72 0.52 29.19
C GLU A 114 7.27 -0.14 27.91
N VAL A 115 6.58 -1.17 27.41
CA VAL A 115 6.96 -1.85 26.16
C VAL A 115 6.62 -0.97 24.95
N HIS A 116 5.48 -0.27 24.95
CA HIS A 116 5.09 0.66 23.89
C HIS A 116 6.12 1.80 23.75
N GLU A 117 6.51 2.43 24.85
CA GLU A 117 7.57 3.46 24.87
C GLU A 117 8.90 2.92 24.34
N SER A 118 9.25 1.68 24.70
CA SER A 118 10.45 1.02 24.17
C SER A 118 10.37 0.79 22.66
N ILE A 119 9.21 0.39 22.14
CA ILE A 119 8.96 0.21 20.70
C ILE A 119 9.08 1.56 19.98
N MET A 120 8.46 2.61 20.51
CA MET A 120 8.53 3.97 19.96
C MET A 120 9.95 4.54 20.00
N ALA A 121 10.76 4.14 20.99
CA ALA A 121 12.19 4.41 21.04
C ALA A 121 13.03 3.57 20.06
N GLY A 122 12.40 2.73 19.22
CA GLY A 122 13.03 1.93 18.18
C GLY A 122 13.65 0.62 18.66
N LYS A 123 13.24 0.09 19.82
CA LYS A 123 13.74 -1.20 20.34
C LYS A 123 13.14 -2.41 19.61
N ALA A 124 11.97 -2.25 18.99
CA ALA A 124 11.36 -3.24 18.13
C ALA A 124 10.53 -2.56 17.04
N GLY A 125 10.18 -3.33 16.00
CA GLY A 125 9.58 -2.79 14.78
C GLY A 125 10.61 -2.11 13.87
N SER A 126 10.13 -1.57 12.75
CA SER A 126 10.96 -0.82 11.82
C SER A 126 10.17 0.35 11.23
N THR A 127 10.88 1.26 10.56
CA THR A 127 10.24 2.21 9.65
C THR A 127 10.09 1.66 8.24
N ASP A 128 10.74 0.51 7.95
CA ASP A 128 10.81 -0.10 6.64
C ASP A 128 10.45 -1.58 6.69
N ALA A 129 9.48 -1.99 5.88
CA ALA A 129 9.15 -3.40 5.73
C ALA A 129 10.21 -4.08 4.84
N ARG A 130 11.21 -4.68 5.48
CA ARG A 130 12.28 -5.43 4.78
C ARG A 130 11.94 -6.90 4.70
N ILE A 131 11.78 -7.39 3.49
CA ILE A 131 11.43 -8.78 3.17
C ILE A 131 12.61 -9.45 2.45
N LEU A 132 12.92 -10.68 2.84
CA LEU A 132 14.03 -11.43 2.24
C LEU A 132 13.62 -11.93 0.85
N GLY A 133 14.21 -11.39 -0.22
CA GLY A 133 14.05 -11.92 -1.56
C GLY A 133 14.90 -13.17 -1.81
N ARG A 134 14.89 -13.64 -3.06
CA ARG A 134 15.75 -14.74 -3.52
C ARG A 134 17.24 -14.38 -3.48
N ALA A 135 17.58 -13.17 -3.92
CA ALA A 135 18.96 -12.72 -4.07
C ALA A 135 19.40 -11.77 -2.94
N TYR A 136 18.50 -10.91 -2.47
CA TYR A 136 18.80 -9.91 -1.45
C TYR A 136 17.55 -9.43 -0.69
N MET A 137 17.76 -8.79 0.46
CA MET A 137 16.71 -8.12 1.24
C MET A 137 16.14 -6.93 0.46
N LYS A 138 14.82 -6.91 0.27
CA LYS A 138 14.10 -5.82 -0.40
C LYS A 138 13.29 -5.04 0.63
N GLN A 139 13.42 -3.72 0.61
CA GLN A 139 12.43 -2.84 1.22
C GLN A 139 11.19 -2.82 0.32
N THR A 140 10.06 -3.27 0.86
CA THR A 140 8.77 -3.29 0.16
C THR A 140 7.90 -2.16 0.73
N ASP A 141 7.14 -1.50 -0.14
CA ASP A 141 6.49 -0.24 0.21
C ASP A 141 5.15 -0.47 0.93
N VAL A 142 4.38 -1.48 0.48
CA VAL A 142 3.19 -1.99 1.19
C VAL A 142 3.29 -3.50 1.33
N VAL A 143 3.07 -4.01 2.53
CA VAL A 143 3.21 -5.43 2.85
C VAL A 143 2.02 -5.91 3.66
N MET A 144 1.57 -7.13 3.39
CA MET A 144 0.76 -7.88 4.33
C MET A 144 1.47 -9.19 4.66
N THR A 145 1.71 -9.44 5.95
CA THR A 145 2.44 -10.63 6.40
C THR A 145 2.01 -11.00 7.81
N HIS A 146 2.06 -12.30 8.09
CA HIS A 146 1.90 -12.84 9.43
C HIS A 146 2.98 -13.88 9.72
N TRP A 147 3.26 -14.18 10.99
CA TRP A 147 4.21 -15.24 11.35
C TRP A 147 3.80 -16.61 10.76
N SER A 148 2.51 -16.94 10.80
CA SER A 148 2.00 -18.25 10.36
C SER A 148 1.85 -18.39 8.84
N THR A 149 1.66 -17.29 8.10
CA THR A 149 1.42 -17.32 6.64
C THR A 149 2.63 -16.85 5.83
N GLY A 150 3.57 -16.13 6.47
CA GLY A 150 4.60 -15.37 5.76
C GLY A 150 4.01 -14.20 4.98
N PRO A 151 4.75 -13.65 3.99
CA PRO A 151 4.22 -12.59 3.14
C PRO A 151 3.10 -13.09 2.23
N GLU A 152 1.96 -12.43 2.32
CA GLU A 152 0.78 -12.72 1.51
C GLU A 152 0.59 -11.70 0.39
N LEU A 153 1.00 -10.45 0.63
CA LEU A 153 0.95 -9.36 -0.34
C LEU A 153 2.19 -8.47 -0.23
N LEU A 154 2.76 -8.12 -1.38
CA LEU A 154 3.97 -7.31 -1.52
C LEU A 154 3.78 -6.30 -2.65
N LEU A 155 3.68 -5.00 -2.35
CA LEU A 155 3.59 -3.96 -3.38
C LEU A 155 4.88 -3.16 -3.44
N SER A 156 5.39 -3.03 -4.66
CA SER A 156 6.40 -2.03 -5.00
C SER A 156 5.70 -0.81 -5.62
N THR A 157 5.98 0.37 -5.10
CA THR A 157 5.43 1.63 -5.61
C THR A 157 6.52 2.46 -6.25
N LYS A 158 6.16 3.20 -7.30
CA LYS A 158 7.02 4.21 -7.90
C LYS A 158 6.19 5.44 -8.24
N ALA A 159 6.78 6.62 -8.05
CA ALA A 159 6.24 7.88 -8.52
C ALA A 159 7.24 8.57 -9.45
N MET A 160 6.74 9.19 -10.51
CA MET A 160 7.54 9.96 -11.46
C MET A 160 6.78 11.21 -11.90
N THR A 161 7.24 12.38 -11.45
CA THR A 161 6.55 13.65 -11.68
C THR A 161 7.20 14.51 -12.78
N SER A 162 8.39 14.13 -13.24
CA SER A 162 9.14 14.80 -14.31
C SER A 162 10.24 13.89 -14.87
N SER A 163 10.94 14.38 -15.91
CA SER A 163 12.08 13.70 -16.55
C SER A 163 11.73 12.27 -17.00
N PHE A 164 10.62 12.13 -17.73
CA PHE A 164 9.97 10.85 -17.94
C PHE A 164 10.82 9.92 -18.79
N GLY A 165 11.14 10.33 -20.03
CA GLY A 165 11.90 9.50 -20.97
C GLY A 165 13.30 9.15 -20.48
N LYS A 166 13.94 10.06 -19.71
CA LYS A 166 15.29 9.84 -19.16
C LYS A 166 15.32 8.73 -18.11
N ASN A 167 14.26 8.60 -17.31
CA ASN A 167 14.25 7.70 -16.16
C ASN A 167 13.46 6.41 -16.39
N LEU A 168 12.60 6.37 -17.41
CA LEU A 168 11.67 5.26 -17.61
C LEU A 168 12.36 3.90 -17.78
N ALA A 169 13.45 3.83 -18.54
CA ALA A 169 14.19 2.57 -18.76
C ALA A 169 14.76 2.03 -17.44
N ASN A 170 15.44 2.87 -16.66
CA ASN A 170 16.02 2.48 -15.38
C ASN A 170 14.94 2.00 -14.39
N ARG A 171 13.80 2.70 -14.32
CA ARG A 171 12.70 2.30 -13.42
C ARG A 171 12.08 0.97 -13.79
N TYR A 172 12.09 0.61 -15.06
CA TYR A 172 11.60 -0.67 -15.51
C TYR A 172 12.57 -1.81 -15.24
N GLU A 173 13.87 -1.58 -15.43
CA GLU A 173 14.89 -2.56 -15.07
C GLU A 173 14.88 -2.84 -13.55
N GLU A 174 14.76 -1.80 -12.73
CA GLU A 174 14.52 -1.93 -11.28
C GLU A 174 13.28 -2.78 -11.00
N ALA A 175 12.15 -2.47 -11.64
CA ALA A 175 10.89 -3.18 -11.42
C ALA A 175 10.97 -4.66 -11.86
N TYR A 176 11.70 -4.96 -12.94
CA TYR A 176 11.91 -6.33 -13.41
C TYR A 176 12.77 -7.13 -12.42
N GLY A 177 13.86 -6.53 -11.91
CA GLY A 177 14.69 -7.13 -10.88
C GLY A 177 13.94 -7.37 -9.57
N ASP A 178 13.10 -6.41 -9.17
CA ASP A 178 12.25 -6.51 -7.98
C ASP A 178 11.24 -7.66 -8.10
N ALA A 179 10.57 -7.79 -9.25
CA ALA A 179 9.64 -8.90 -9.51
C ALA A 179 10.35 -10.24 -9.38
N ALA A 180 11.48 -10.42 -10.07
CA ALA A 180 12.24 -11.66 -10.04
C ALA A 180 12.77 -12.00 -8.64
N ASN A 181 13.19 -10.99 -7.87
CA ASN A 181 13.71 -11.19 -6.51
C ASN A 181 12.61 -11.63 -5.53
N LEU A 182 11.42 -11.01 -5.60
CA LEU A 182 10.30 -11.30 -4.68
C LEU A 182 9.54 -12.56 -5.09
N ARG A 183 9.12 -12.68 -6.36
CA ARG A 183 8.32 -13.81 -6.86
C ARG A 183 9.03 -15.15 -6.74
N ALA A 184 10.34 -15.18 -7.01
CA ALA A 184 11.10 -16.41 -6.91
C ALA A 184 11.25 -16.91 -5.47
N ARG A 185 11.06 -16.05 -4.47
CA ARG A 185 11.03 -16.45 -3.06
C ARG A 185 9.60 -16.70 -2.56
N TYR A 186 8.63 -15.91 -3.02
CA TYR A 186 7.24 -15.94 -2.58
C TYR A 186 6.29 -16.19 -3.78
N PRO A 187 6.24 -17.41 -4.32
CA PRO A 187 5.46 -17.73 -5.51
C PRO A 187 3.94 -17.71 -5.27
N LEU A 188 3.49 -17.79 -4.01
CA LEU A 188 2.08 -17.72 -3.64
C LEU A 188 1.63 -16.31 -3.24
N ALA A 189 2.55 -15.41 -2.88
CA ALA A 189 2.19 -14.05 -2.50
C ALA A 189 1.66 -13.27 -3.72
N ALA A 190 0.70 -12.40 -3.47
CA ALA A 190 0.29 -11.39 -4.43
C ALA A 190 1.40 -10.32 -4.51
N VAL A 191 2.17 -10.29 -5.60
CA VAL A 191 3.25 -9.31 -5.80
C VAL A 191 2.82 -8.29 -6.84
N GLY A 192 2.71 -7.02 -6.47
CA GLY A 192 2.21 -5.95 -7.33
C GLY A 192 3.21 -4.82 -7.59
N PHE A 193 3.08 -4.17 -8.74
CA PHE A 193 3.79 -2.93 -9.07
C PHE A 193 2.83 -1.80 -9.39
N PHE A 194 2.85 -0.73 -8.60
CA PHE A 194 1.96 0.43 -8.78
C PHE A 194 2.77 1.67 -9.16
N PHE A 195 2.49 2.23 -10.33
CA PHE A 195 3.22 3.36 -10.89
C PHE A 195 2.34 4.60 -11.00
N VAL A 196 2.75 5.69 -10.34
CA VAL A 196 2.10 7.00 -10.44
C VAL A 196 2.95 7.92 -11.30
N GLN A 197 2.36 8.54 -12.31
CA GLN A 197 3.03 9.53 -13.16
C GLN A 197 2.27 10.86 -13.19
N ARG A 198 2.99 11.97 -13.35
CA ARG A 198 2.33 13.25 -13.60
C ARG A 198 1.78 13.29 -15.04
N ALA A 199 0.54 13.77 -15.20
CA ALA A 199 -0.17 13.79 -16.47
C ALA A 199 0.48 14.70 -17.53
N THR A 200 1.36 15.63 -17.13
CA THR A 200 2.17 16.44 -18.05
C THR A 200 2.99 15.61 -19.05
N ILE A 201 3.25 14.33 -18.78
CA ILE A 201 3.85 13.39 -19.74
C ILE A 201 3.05 13.26 -21.04
N LEU A 202 1.72 13.42 -20.99
CA LEU A 202 0.84 13.28 -22.14
C LEU A 202 1.13 14.34 -23.20
N GLU A 203 1.47 15.55 -22.77
CA GLU A 203 1.76 16.69 -23.64
C GLU A 203 3.25 16.82 -23.93
N SER A 204 4.09 16.73 -22.88
CA SER A 204 5.53 16.95 -22.98
C SER A 204 6.29 15.79 -23.64
N GLU A 205 5.88 14.54 -23.38
CA GLU A 205 6.58 13.34 -23.82
C GLU A 205 5.61 12.20 -24.21
N PRO A 206 4.68 12.39 -25.19
CA PRO A 206 3.63 11.41 -25.51
C PRO A 206 4.17 10.03 -25.96
N ALA A 207 5.36 10.00 -26.58
CA ALA A 207 6.04 8.74 -26.90
C ALA A 207 6.52 8.00 -25.65
N ALA A 208 6.94 8.72 -24.60
CA ALA A 208 7.31 8.12 -23.32
C ALA A 208 6.08 7.55 -22.62
N PHE A 209 4.92 8.22 -22.66
CA PHE A 209 3.68 7.68 -22.11
C PHE A 209 3.26 6.36 -22.75
N ARG A 210 3.23 6.30 -24.10
CA ARG A 210 2.93 5.04 -24.82
C ARG A 210 3.90 3.91 -24.44
N ARG A 211 5.17 4.27 -24.24
CA ARG A 211 6.20 3.33 -23.79
C ARG A 211 5.95 2.89 -22.34
N THR A 212 5.56 3.79 -21.44
CA THR A 212 5.17 3.43 -20.07
C THR A 212 4.04 2.41 -20.08
N VAL A 213 2.98 2.66 -20.83
CA VAL A 213 1.83 1.73 -20.93
C VAL A 213 2.28 0.32 -21.37
N ASP A 214 3.09 0.23 -22.43
CA ASP A 214 3.62 -1.05 -22.92
C ASP A 214 4.48 -1.76 -21.86
N MET A 215 5.35 -1.01 -21.18
CA MET A 215 6.25 -1.53 -20.16
C MET A 215 5.49 -2.01 -18.91
N ILE A 216 4.53 -1.24 -18.41
CA ILE A 216 3.70 -1.65 -17.27
C ILE A 216 2.97 -2.97 -17.54
N ARG A 217 2.50 -3.19 -18.77
CA ARG A 217 1.90 -4.48 -19.16
C ARG A 217 2.90 -5.62 -19.18
N LYS A 218 4.11 -5.39 -19.69
CA LYS A 218 5.18 -6.40 -19.81
C LYS A 218 5.80 -6.82 -18.49
N LEU A 219 5.60 -6.03 -17.43
CA LEU A 219 6.01 -6.40 -16.07
C LEU A 219 5.12 -7.49 -15.44
N ARG A 220 3.95 -7.79 -16.02
CA ARG A 220 3.05 -8.83 -15.49
C ARG A 220 3.59 -10.24 -15.74
N ASP A 221 3.19 -11.16 -14.87
CA ASP A 221 3.43 -12.59 -15.03
C ASP A 221 2.57 -13.12 -16.20
N PHE A 222 3.23 -13.73 -17.19
CA PHE A 222 2.56 -14.38 -18.32
C PHE A 222 2.54 -15.91 -18.18
N GLY A 223 2.75 -16.42 -16.96
CA GLY A 223 2.75 -17.84 -16.62
C GLY A 223 4.15 -18.46 -16.49
N ASP A 224 5.20 -17.64 -16.59
CA ASP A 224 6.59 -18.07 -16.39
C ASP A 224 7.06 -17.90 -14.93
N GLY A 225 6.27 -17.23 -14.08
CA GLY A 225 6.53 -17.06 -12.66
C GLY A 225 7.49 -15.92 -12.31
N PHE A 226 7.93 -15.11 -13.29
CA PHE A 226 8.93 -14.06 -13.08
C PHE A 226 8.35 -12.64 -13.02
N GLY A 227 7.11 -12.44 -13.45
CA GLY A 227 6.44 -11.13 -13.43
C GLY A 227 5.57 -10.87 -12.20
N TYR A 228 5.05 -9.65 -12.11
CA TYR A 228 4.08 -9.26 -11.08
C TYR A 228 2.72 -9.92 -11.31
N THR A 229 2.02 -10.24 -10.22
CA THR A 229 0.62 -10.68 -10.23
C THR A 229 -0.27 -9.70 -10.99
N ALA A 230 -0.11 -8.40 -10.70
CA ALA A 230 -0.77 -7.32 -11.39
C ALA A 230 0.10 -6.07 -11.40
N THR A 231 -0.15 -5.19 -12.35
CA THR A 231 0.48 -3.88 -12.43
C THR A 231 -0.56 -2.79 -12.56
N GLY A 232 -0.31 -1.64 -11.94
CA GLY A 232 -1.20 -0.49 -11.95
C GLY A 232 -0.47 0.76 -12.44
N LEU A 233 -1.17 1.56 -13.23
CA LEU A 233 -0.75 2.90 -13.65
C LEU A 233 -1.83 3.90 -13.22
N LEU A 234 -1.41 5.02 -12.66
CA LEU A 234 -2.27 6.15 -12.38
C LEU A 234 -1.59 7.44 -12.84
N LEU A 235 -2.33 8.27 -13.57
CA LEU A 235 -1.90 9.64 -13.82
C LEU A 235 -2.52 10.57 -12.78
N VAL A 236 -1.73 11.55 -12.36
CA VAL A 236 -2.17 12.63 -11.47
C VAL A 236 -1.67 13.95 -12.01
N ASP A 237 -2.32 15.05 -11.68
CA ASP A 237 -1.85 16.38 -12.04
C ASP A 237 -2.20 17.43 -11.00
N TRP A 238 -1.54 18.56 -11.07
CA TRP A 238 -1.81 19.74 -10.25
C TRP A 238 -1.29 20.98 -10.98
N ASP A 239 -1.83 22.13 -10.60
CA ASP A 239 -1.40 23.43 -11.08
C ASP A 239 -0.18 23.91 -10.29
N ASP A 240 0.97 24.08 -10.96
CA ASP A 240 2.21 24.58 -10.33
C ASP A 240 2.15 26.08 -10.00
N ASP A 241 1.26 26.83 -10.66
CA ASP A 241 1.10 28.28 -10.48
C ASP A 241 0.08 28.63 -9.38
N SER A 242 -0.58 27.62 -8.81
CA SER A 242 -1.53 27.80 -7.71
C SER A 242 -0.84 28.07 -6.37
N ASP A 243 -1.35 29.02 -5.59
CA ASP A 243 -0.90 29.27 -4.21
C ASP A 243 -1.21 28.11 -3.26
N ASN A 244 -2.21 27.28 -3.60
CA ASN A 244 -2.62 26.11 -2.83
C ASN A 244 -2.89 24.92 -3.76
N PRO A 245 -1.83 24.31 -4.33
CA PRO A 245 -1.98 23.28 -5.33
C PRO A 245 -2.73 22.06 -4.77
N GLU A 246 -3.60 21.50 -5.62
CA GLU A 246 -4.36 20.29 -5.33
C GLU A 246 -4.08 19.24 -6.40
N VAL A 247 -3.74 18.04 -5.94
CA VAL A 247 -3.53 16.89 -6.81
C VAL A 247 -4.89 16.35 -7.24
N ARG A 248 -5.03 16.06 -8.54
CA ARG A 248 -6.21 15.45 -9.16
C ARG A 248 -5.82 14.22 -9.96
N CYS A 249 -6.62 13.17 -9.87
CA CYS A 249 -6.41 11.96 -10.66
C CYS A 249 -6.87 12.17 -12.11
N VAL A 250 -6.10 11.65 -13.07
CA VAL A 250 -6.38 11.74 -14.51
C VAL A 250 -6.56 10.32 -15.07
N HIS A 251 -7.82 9.92 -15.26
CA HIS A 251 -8.17 8.54 -15.61
C HIS A 251 -8.20 8.21 -17.11
N PRO A 252 -8.85 9.02 -17.98
CA PRO A 252 -9.15 8.61 -19.36
C PRO A 252 -7.97 8.10 -20.20
N PRO A 253 -6.74 8.62 -20.05
CA PRO A 253 -5.59 8.14 -20.83
C PRO A 253 -5.08 6.75 -20.43
N VAL A 254 -5.39 6.28 -19.21
CA VAL A 254 -4.88 4.99 -18.69
C VAL A 254 -5.78 3.84 -19.15
N PRO A 255 -5.23 2.82 -19.83
CA PRO A 255 -6.01 1.64 -20.22
C PRO A 255 -6.56 0.85 -19.03
N GLN A 256 -7.78 0.31 -19.17
CA GLN A 256 -8.49 -0.43 -18.12
C GLN A 256 -7.71 -1.63 -17.58
N ASP A 257 -6.95 -2.33 -18.43
CA ASP A 257 -6.22 -3.55 -18.04
C ASP A 257 -5.00 -3.30 -17.14
N ILE A 258 -4.64 -2.04 -16.92
CA ILE A 258 -3.60 -1.59 -15.98
C ILE A 258 -4.10 -0.44 -15.10
N ALA A 259 -5.43 -0.20 -15.07
CA ALA A 259 -6.01 0.86 -14.27
C ALA A 259 -6.01 0.47 -12.78
N THR A 260 -6.08 1.48 -11.92
CA THR A 260 -6.02 1.32 -10.46
C THR A 260 -7.08 0.37 -9.90
N ALA A 261 -8.32 0.44 -10.39
CA ALA A 261 -9.40 -0.46 -9.99
C ALA A 261 -9.07 -1.93 -10.31
N GLN A 262 -8.62 -2.20 -11.55
CA GLN A 262 -8.20 -3.55 -11.97
C GLN A 262 -7.04 -4.07 -11.13
N PHE A 263 -6.04 -3.21 -10.85
CA PHE A 263 -4.89 -3.57 -10.03
C PHE A 263 -5.33 -4.01 -8.63
N LEU A 264 -6.08 -3.16 -7.90
CA LEU A 264 -6.53 -3.47 -6.54
C LEU A 264 -7.42 -4.71 -6.50
N ASN A 265 -8.34 -4.86 -7.46
CA ASN A 265 -9.16 -6.07 -7.61
C ASN A 265 -8.27 -7.32 -7.71
N ALA A 266 -7.31 -7.32 -8.64
CA ALA A 266 -6.45 -8.48 -8.88
C ALA A 266 -5.56 -8.82 -7.67
N MET A 267 -5.08 -7.80 -6.93
CA MET A 267 -4.29 -8.01 -5.73
C MET A 267 -5.11 -8.68 -4.62
N VAL A 268 -6.32 -8.17 -4.33
CA VAL A 268 -7.20 -8.76 -3.30
C VAL A 268 -7.62 -10.18 -3.70
N ASP A 269 -8.08 -10.37 -4.94
CA ASP A 269 -8.52 -11.68 -5.43
C ASP A 269 -7.41 -12.73 -5.36
N THR A 270 -6.15 -12.34 -5.61
CA THR A 270 -5.02 -13.26 -5.52
C THR A 270 -4.80 -13.74 -4.08
N VAL A 271 -4.81 -12.84 -3.10
CA VAL A 271 -4.68 -13.22 -1.69
C VAL A 271 -5.81 -14.16 -1.27
N LEU A 272 -7.06 -13.80 -1.58
CA LEU A 272 -8.23 -14.58 -1.17
C LEU A 272 -8.28 -15.96 -1.85
N LYS A 273 -7.68 -16.10 -3.02
CA LYS A 273 -7.59 -17.37 -3.75
C LYS A 273 -6.58 -18.35 -3.14
N VAL A 274 -5.49 -17.86 -2.56
CA VAL A 274 -4.39 -18.69 -2.05
C VAL A 274 -4.43 -18.91 -0.54
N THR A 275 -5.38 -18.29 0.15
CA THR A 275 -5.66 -18.48 1.58
C THR A 275 -6.92 -19.32 1.77
N PRO A 276 -7.05 -20.11 2.86
CA PRO A 276 -8.27 -20.86 3.14
C PRO A 276 -9.42 -19.93 3.59
N ILE A 277 -10.65 -20.47 3.63
CA ILE A 277 -11.89 -19.70 3.80
C ILE A 277 -12.02 -19.01 5.17
N ASP A 278 -11.37 -19.57 6.19
CA ASP A 278 -11.32 -19.09 7.57
C ASP A 278 -10.26 -17.98 7.79
N LEU A 279 -9.47 -17.65 6.76
CA LEU A 279 -8.61 -16.47 6.76
C LEU A 279 -9.25 -15.32 5.99
N HIS A 280 -9.02 -14.11 6.50
CA HIS A 280 -9.49 -12.85 5.93
C HIS A 280 -11.01 -12.78 5.76
N GLU A 281 -11.77 -13.30 6.72
CA GLU A 281 -13.24 -13.43 6.64
C GLU A 281 -13.92 -12.10 6.30
N ALA A 282 -13.52 -10.99 6.92
CA ALA A 282 -14.08 -9.67 6.62
C ALA A 282 -13.78 -9.22 5.18
N ALA A 283 -12.59 -9.52 4.65
CA ALA A 283 -12.26 -9.21 3.26
C ALA A 283 -13.09 -10.04 2.28
N ARG A 284 -13.32 -11.33 2.60
CA ARG A 284 -14.17 -12.21 1.80
C ARG A 284 -15.63 -11.77 1.82
N ALA A 285 -16.15 -11.43 2.99
CA ALA A 285 -17.51 -10.93 3.15
C ALA A 285 -17.71 -9.62 2.35
N ARG A 286 -16.80 -8.66 2.49
CA ARG A 286 -16.85 -7.41 1.70
C ARG A 286 -16.76 -7.67 0.20
N ARG A 287 -15.92 -8.62 -0.22
CA ARG A 287 -15.76 -9.06 -1.62
C ARG A 287 -16.95 -9.85 -2.18
N ALA A 288 -17.88 -10.27 -1.32
CA ALA A 288 -19.15 -10.90 -1.65
C ALA A 288 -20.33 -9.93 -1.55
N GLY A 289 -20.07 -8.63 -1.33
CA GLY A 289 -21.10 -7.60 -1.19
C GLY A 289 -21.75 -7.54 0.19
N GLU A 290 -21.20 -8.24 1.18
CA GLU A 290 -21.73 -8.24 2.54
C GLU A 290 -21.17 -7.06 3.36
N VAL A 291 -22.00 -6.54 4.27
CA VAL A 291 -21.57 -5.51 5.23
C VAL A 291 -20.82 -6.20 6.38
N ALA A 292 -19.51 -6.29 6.25
CA ALA A 292 -18.64 -6.74 7.33
C ALA A 292 -17.94 -5.55 8.03
N PRO A 293 -17.93 -5.52 9.38
CA PRO A 293 -17.11 -4.55 10.11
C PRO A 293 -15.64 -4.74 9.71
N LEU A 294 -14.87 -3.65 9.74
CA LEU A 294 -13.42 -3.78 9.56
C LEU A 294 -12.85 -4.59 10.72
N PRO A 295 -11.92 -5.53 10.46
CA PRO A 295 -11.13 -6.10 11.52
C PRO A 295 -10.36 -4.97 12.21
N GLY A 296 -10.61 -4.83 13.51
CA GLY A 296 -10.10 -3.76 14.34
C GLY A 296 -10.65 -3.97 15.74
N HIS A 297 -9.76 -3.98 16.72
CA HIS A 297 -10.07 -4.48 18.05
C HIS A 297 -11.03 -3.55 18.81
N GLU A 298 -12.21 -4.06 19.14
CA GLU A 298 -12.88 -3.68 20.38
C GLU A 298 -11.94 -4.09 21.54
N TRP A 299 -11.78 -3.20 22.51
CA TRP A 299 -11.10 -3.54 23.76
C TRP A 299 -11.91 -4.66 24.40
N VAL A 300 -11.36 -5.86 24.39
CA VAL A 300 -11.95 -6.95 25.15
C VAL A 300 -11.71 -6.60 26.61
N ASP A 301 -12.72 -6.03 27.27
CA ASP A 301 -12.80 -5.96 28.74
C ASP A 301 -13.11 -7.37 29.26
N GLU A 302 -12.24 -8.31 28.91
CA GLU A 302 -12.20 -9.59 29.58
C GLU A 302 -11.36 -9.35 30.82
N GLN A 303 -12.06 -9.19 31.94
CA GLN A 303 -11.63 -9.74 33.21
C GLN A 303 -11.26 -11.22 32.98
N GLN A 304 -10.07 -11.47 32.45
CA GLN A 304 -9.51 -12.81 32.38
C GLN A 304 -9.02 -13.14 33.79
N ASP A 305 -9.80 -14.00 34.43
CA ASP A 305 -9.32 -14.91 35.46
C ASP A 305 -7.92 -15.40 35.10
N ALA A 306 -7.02 -15.24 36.05
CA ALA A 306 -5.63 -15.64 35.94
C ALA A 306 -5.53 -17.11 35.50
N LEU A 307 -5.18 -17.32 34.24
CA LEU A 307 -4.55 -18.54 33.79
C LEU A 307 -3.07 -18.22 33.56
N PHE A 308 -2.32 -18.41 34.65
CA PHE A 308 -0.93 -18.82 34.84
C PHE A 308 -0.29 -18.07 36.02
#